data_AF-A0A7X6V5T9-F1
#
_entry.id   AF-A0A7X6V5T9-F1
#
_cell.length_a   1.000
_cell.length_b   1.000
_cell.length_c   1.000
_cell.angle_alpha   90.00
_cell.angle_beta   90.00
_cell.angle_gamma   90.00
#
_symmetry.space_group_name_H-M   'P 1'
#
loop_
_entity.id
_entity.type
_entity.pdbx_description
1 polymer ?
#
loop_
_entity_poly.entity_id
_entity_poly.type
_entity_poly.pdbx_seq_one_letter_code
_entity_poly.pdbx_strand_id
1 'polypeptide(L)'
;FEDAHPYKKAAHNLLRGFSEAAALIPDINLETTLLDVNRDLVAVSAIMHKFNPDVNSIIIEYNQESRVISEFDMTAPTESQDWADKASPGDASCFRGEYACVNALSQLLKPADSVIYFLEGHGEFDIGSYHHVTGASSTAQALRSNGLIVETLNLAQNKKIPADCSALVIAGPRTMLSQREIEQISSYLSSGGKAVILLDNPYAGGLAPVLEKWGIQILRSSRSPAEREFVSTTTYGVHQTTRRMNNIMTVYAQPCHFTANSAAPMHERADKPQITPIVLLPAKRLMQPEKNSAEFYPIVLACELGGVALTGRSHNTRLVVFGDSEFVSNAMVNANVEGNIILFLSCIEWLLTQSDSPILYKEMGQTLNPGIDPVTGWFYLIGTLALFIPSALLASGVFISCRLYVVFDAP
;
A
#
# COMPACT_ATOMS: atom_id res chain seq x y z
N PHE A 1 22.99 10.92 21.60
CA PHE A 1 23.56 9.55 21.61
C PHE A 1 24.34 9.33 22.89
N GLU A 2 24.27 8.14 23.45
CA GLU A 2 25.10 7.74 24.60
C GLU A 2 26.56 7.55 24.20
N ASP A 3 27.49 7.84 25.13
CA ASP A 3 28.94 7.81 24.91
C ASP A 3 29.45 6.44 24.43
N ALA A 4 28.88 5.34 24.93
CA ALA A 4 29.31 3.97 24.63
C ALA A 4 28.60 3.31 23.44
N HIS A 5 27.71 4.02 22.75
CA HIS A 5 26.85 3.43 21.73
C HIS A 5 27.63 3.00 20.47
N PRO A 6 27.45 1.78 19.93
CA PRO A 6 28.23 1.26 18.80
C PRO A 6 28.09 2.13 17.53
N TYR A 7 26.90 2.69 17.30
CA TYR A 7 26.63 3.54 16.13
C TYR A 7 26.92 5.04 16.34
N LYS A 8 27.38 5.49 17.52
CA LYS A 8 27.66 6.91 17.79
C LYS A 8 28.61 7.51 16.76
N LYS A 9 29.72 6.81 16.48
CA LYS A 9 30.74 7.26 15.52
C LYS A 9 30.21 7.29 14.10
N ALA A 10 29.40 6.31 13.72
CA ALA A 10 28.79 6.24 12.39
C ALA A 10 27.79 7.38 12.18
N ALA A 11 26.91 7.63 13.15
CA ALA A 11 25.98 8.76 13.14
C ALA A 11 26.71 10.11 13.10
N HIS A 12 27.79 10.27 13.86
CA HIS A 12 28.58 11.50 13.83
C HIS A 12 29.24 11.76 12.47
N ASN A 13 29.86 10.73 11.87
CA ASN A 13 30.45 10.84 10.54
C ASN A 13 29.40 11.16 9.47
N LEU A 14 28.21 10.58 9.58
CA LEU A 14 27.09 10.84 8.69
C LEU A 14 26.66 12.31 8.73
N LEU A 15 26.42 12.86 9.92
CA LEU A 15 26.02 14.26 10.09
C LEU A 15 27.11 15.22 9.59
N ARG A 16 28.38 14.89 9.84
CA ARG A 16 29.51 15.66 9.30
C ARG A 16 29.52 15.65 7.77
N GLY A 17 29.30 14.48 7.14
CA GLY A 17 29.20 14.36 5.69
C GLY A 17 28.09 15.22 5.09
N PHE A 18 26.90 15.24 5.71
CA PHE A 18 25.81 16.13 5.30
C PHE A 18 26.20 17.61 5.42
N SER A 19 26.85 18.01 6.51
CA SER A 19 27.32 19.39 6.71
C SER A 19 28.36 19.81 5.68
N GLU A 20 29.30 18.92 5.33
CA GLU A 20 30.31 19.14 4.30
C GLU A 20 29.67 19.27 2.90
N ALA A 21 28.70 18.40 2.57
CA ALA A 21 27.98 18.46 1.31
C ALA A 21 27.12 19.73 1.18
N ALA A 22 26.44 20.14 2.24
CA ALA A 22 25.64 21.37 2.25
C ALA A 22 26.50 22.61 2.02
N ALA A 23 27.72 22.64 2.57
CA ALA A 23 28.65 23.77 2.39
C ALA A 23 29.11 23.96 0.92
N LEU A 24 28.96 22.94 0.07
CA LEU A 24 29.31 23.01 -1.37
C LEU A 24 28.16 23.55 -2.24
N ILE A 25 26.95 23.67 -1.70
CA ILE A 25 25.75 24.06 -2.45
C ILE A 25 25.35 25.47 -2.00
N PRO A 26 25.42 26.49 -2.89
CA PRO A 26 24.88 27.81 -2.60
C PRO A 26 23.39 27.70 -2.24
N ASP A 27 22.93 28.47 -1.26
CA ASP A 27 21.53 28.56 -0.79
C ASP A 27 21.02 27.44 0.13
N ILE A 28 21.85 26.47 0.53
CA ILE A 28 21.50 25.50 1.58
C ILE A 28 22.18 25.90 2.91
N ASN A 29 21.38 26.15 3.94
CA ASN A 29 21.89 26.28 5.31
C ASN A 29 21.52 25.03 6.12
N LEU A 30 22.52 24.25 6.51
CA LEU A 30 22.36 23.05 7.33
C LEU A 30 23.11 23.22 8.65
N GLU A 31 22.37 23.27 9.75
CA GLU A 31 22.94 23.28 11.09
C GLU A 31 22.88 21.86 11.68
N THR A 32 24.02 21.38 12.19
CA THR A 32 24.08 20.08 12.87
C THR A 32 24.55 20.30 14.30
N THR A 33 23.82 19.72 15.26
CA THR A 33 24.18 19.75 16.68
C THR A 33 24.21 18.32 17.21
N LEU A 34 25.33 17.92 17.79
CA LEU A 34 25.45 16.64 18.49
C LEU A 34 25.26 16.89 19.98
N LEU A 35 24.29 16.22 20.58
CA LEU A 35 24.04 16.28 22.02
C LEU A 35 24.39 14.97 22.70
N ASP A 36 25.15 15.09 23.78
CA ASP A 36 25.46 13.98 24.67
C ASP A 36 24.41 13.90 25.77
N VAL A 37 23.73 12.74 25.83
CA VAL A 37 22.58 12.53 26.73
C VAL A 37 22.97 12.71 28.19
N ASN A 38 24.22 12.43 28.56
CA ASN A 38 24.69 12.47 29.93
C ASN A 38 25.32 13.82 30.31
N ARG A 39 25.81 14.60 29.34
CA ARG A 39 26.51 15.87 29.60
C ARG A 39 25.63 17.10 29.36
N ASP A 40 24.73 17.04 28.37
CA ASP A 40 23.95 18.19 27.91
C ASP A 40 22.51 18.18 28.46
N LEU A 41 22.35 17.89 29.75
CA LEU A 41 21.05 17.60 30.39
C LEU A 41 19.95 18.65 30.13
N VAL A 42 20.31 19.94 30.09
CA VAL A 42 19.35 21.03 29.85
C VAL A 42 18.82 21.02 28.41
N ALA A 43 19.71 20.91 27.43
CA ALA A 43 19.35 20.85 26.01
C ALA A 43 18.59 19.55 25.69
N VAL A 44 19.05 18.43 26.26
CA VAL A 44 18.39 17.13 26.15
C VAL A 44 16.99 17.21 26.74
N SER A 45 16.79 17.78 27.93
CA SER A 45 15.46 17.95 28.53
C SER A 45 14.52 18.77 27.65
N ALA A 46 15.00 19.82 26.99
CA ALA A 46 14.19 20.62 26.06
C ALA A 46 13.77 19.81 24.82
N ILE A 47 14.69 19.01 24.26
CA ILE A 47 14.41 18.12 23.13
C ILE A 47 13.44 17.00 23.52
N MET A 48 13.63 16.40 24.70
CA MET A 48 12.72 15.37 25.23
C MET A 48 11.30 15.93 25.37
N HIS A 49 11.16 17.16 25.86
CA HIS A 49 9.85 17.81 25.96
C HIS A 49 9.27 18.19 24.58
N LYS A 50 10.09 18.65 23.64
CA LYS A 50 9.62 19.13 22.32
C LYS A 50 9.26 17.98 21.37
N PHE A 51 10.05 16.91 21.34
CA PHE A 51 9.96 15.86 20.33
C PHE A 51 9.69 14.46 20.89
N ASN A 52 9.85 14.26 22.21
CA ASN A 52 9.76 12.97 22.88
C ASN A 52 10.47 11.82 22.13
N PRO A 53 11.76 11.98 21.76
CA PRO A 53 12.49 10.99 20.99
C PRO A 53 13.00 9.85 21.87
N ASP A 54 13.28 8.70 21.25
CA ASP A 54 14.06 7.64 21.88
C ASP A 54 15.53 8.03 22.04
N VAL A 55 16.20 7.43 23.03
CA VAL A 55 17.65 7.58 23.19
C VAL A 55 18.34 7.05 21.93
N ASN A 56 19.43 7.69 21.49
CA ASN A 56 20.16 7.35 20.26
C ASN A 56 19.42 7.62 18.94
N SER A 57 18.50 8.60 18.94
CA SER A 57 17.85 9.09 17.73
C SER A 57 18.61 10.21 17.01
N ILE A 58 18.31 10.42 15.72
CA ILE A 58 18.59 11.65 14.97
C ILE A 58 17.28 12.42 14.78
N ILE A 59 17.30 13.75 14.91
CA ILE A 59 16.13 14.60 14.68
C ILE A 59 16.45 15.54 13.51
N ILE A 60 15.54 15.63 12.55
CA ILE A 60 15.63 16.56 11.42
C ILE A 60 14.44 17.51 11.50
N GLU A 61 14.71 18.82 11.45
CA GLU A 61 13.70 19.89 11.50
C GLU A 61 13.78 20.76 10.23
N TYR A 62 12.64 21.06 9.62
CA TYR A 62 12.52 21.94 8.45
C TYR A 62 11.13 22.62 8.44
N ASN A 63 11.07 23.94 8.26
CA ASN A 63 9.82 24.72 8.20
C ASN A 63 8.79 24.39 9.30
N GLN A 64 9.23 24.33 10.57
CA GLN A 64 8.41 23.97 11.76
C GLN A 64 7.93 22.51 11.82
N GLU A 65 8.20 21.70 10.81
CA GLU A 65 8.03 20.25 10.89
C GLU A 65 9.31 19.57 11.36
N SER A 66 9.17 18.46 12.05
CA SER A 66 10.28 17.62 12.47
C SER A 66 10.01 16.15 12.23
N ARG A 67 11.07 15.37 12.04
CA ARG A 67 11.04 13.91 12.06
C ARG A 67 12.11 13.39 13.02
N VAL A 68 11.71 12.43 13.84
CA VAL A 68 12.60 11.68 14.72
C VAL A 68 12.92 10.36 14.01
N ILE A 69 14.20 10.09 13.85
CA ILE A 69 14.74 8.86 13.28
C ILE A 69 15.30 8.06 14.43
N SER A 70 14.63 6.96 14.77
CA SER A 70 15.03 6.07 15.86
C SER A 70 16.23 5.21 15.46
N GLU A 71 16.85 4.55 16.45
CA GLU A 71 17.88 3.55 16.17
C GLU A 71 17.36 2.41 15.28
N PHE A 72 16.10 2.03 15.45
CA PHE A 72 15.44 1.01 14.65
C PHE A 72 15.40 1.39 13.16
N ASP A 73 15.14 2.66 12.86
CA ASP A 73 15.12 3.17 11.46
C ASP A 73 16.52 3.22 10.84
N MET A 74 17.55 3.36 11.67
CA MET A 74 18.96 3.45 11.24
C MET A 74 19.65 2.10 11.16
N THR A 75 18.97 0.99 11.46
CA THR A 75 19.58 -0.34 11.49
C THR A 75 18.76 -1.33 10.67
N ALA A 76 19.42 -2.31 10.05
CA ALA A 76 18.75 -3.43 9.40
C ALA A 76 19.46 -4.75 9.70
N PRO A 77 18.75 -5.88 9.73
CA PRO A 77 19.37 -7.19 9.86
C PRO A 77 20.35 -7.45 8.72
N THR A 78 21.51 -8.01 9.07
CA THR A 78 22.57 -8.35 8.10
C THR A 78 22.11 -9.37 7.03
N GLU A 79 21.08 -10.17 7.32
CA GLU A 79 20.49 -11.16 6.39
C GLU A 79 19.60 -10.54 5.30
N SER A 80 19.45 -9.21 5.26
CA SER A 80 18.68 -8.54 4.21
C SER A 80 19.42 -8.57 2.86
N GLN A 81 18.75 -9.13 1.85
CA GLN A 81 19.32 -9.49 0.54
C GLN A 81 19.93 -8.31 -0.23
N ASP A 82 19.46 -7.08 0.02
CA ASP A 82 19.96 -5.85 -0.62
C ASP A 82 21.23 -5.26 0.04
N TRP A 83 21.59 -5.70 1.26
CA TRP A 83 22.71 -5.12 2.04
C TRP A 83 23.75 -6.15 2.51
N ALA A 84 23.62 -7.42 2.11
CA ALA A 84 24.55 -8.50 2.45
C ALA A 84 26.00 -8.15 2.08
N ASP A 85 26.23 -7.46 0.96
CA ASP A 85 27.57 -7.09 0.48
C ASP A 85 28.23 -5.94 1.28
N LYS A 86 27.46 -5.22 2.11
CA LYS A 86 27.95 -4.07 2.90
C LYS A 86 28.10 -4.38 4.40
N ALA A 87 27.83 -5.62 4.80
CA ALA A 87 27.94 -6.03 6.19
C ALA A 87 29.39 -6.35 6.58
N SER A 88 29.81 -5.88 7.76
CA SER A 88 31.08 -6.33 8.35
C SER A 88 30.92 -7.77 8.87
N PRO A 89 31.88 -8.68 8.64
CA PRO A 89 31.77 -10.05 9.10
C PRO A 89 31.60 -10.13 10.62
N GLY A 90 30.45 -10.60 11.10
CA GLY A 90 30.17 -10.85 12.52
C GLY A 90 29.17 -9.91 13.19
N ASP A 91 28.72 -8.83 12.55
CA ASP A 91 27.71 -7.94 13.12
C ASP A 91 26.28 -8.40 12.77
N ALA A 92 25.41 -8.44 13.79
CA ALA A 92 24.00 -8.83 13.64
C ALA A 92 23.14 -7.80 12.89
N SER A 93 23.61 -6.55 12.75
CA SER A 93 22.89 -5.50 12.03
C SER A 93 23.83 -4.50 11.34
N CYS A 94 23.40 -3.98 10.20
CA CYS A 94 24.12 -2.98 9.41
C CYS A 94 23.57 -1.57 9.68
N PHE A 95 24.46 -0.57 9.76
CA PHE A 95 24.07 0.83 9.93
C PHE A 95 23.61 1.42 8.60
N ARG A 96 22.39 1.96 8.59
CA ARG A 96 21.69 2.56 7.44
C ARG A 96 21.25 4.00 7.69
N GLY A 97 21.94 4.71 8.57
CA GLY A 97 21.58 6.08 8.94
C GLY A 97 21.46 7.04 7.75
N GLU A 98 22.27 6.88 6.71
CA GLU A 98 22.17 7.72 5.50
C GLU A 98 20.84 7.54 4.79
N TYR A 99 20.43 6.29 4.56
CA TYR A 99 19.13 5.97 3.98
C TYR A 99 17.98 6.54 4.81
N ALA A 100 18.05 6.37 6.13
CA ALA A 100 17.03 6.88 7.05
C ALA A 100 16.94 8.42 7.02
N CYS A 101 18.09 9.11 7.01
CA CYS A 101 18.15 10.58 6.93
C CYS A 101 17.65 11.11 5.59
N VAL A 102 18.05 10.50 4.47
CA VAL A 102 17.59 10.90 3.13
C VAL A 102 16.08 10.70 3.00
N ASN A 103 15.52 9.62 3.56
CA ASN A 103 14.08 9.41 3.57
C ASN A 103 13.36 10.48 4.40
N ALA A 104 13.82 10.74 5.62
CA ALA A 104 13.23 11.77 6.48
C ALA A 104 13.29 13.17 5.84
N LEU A 105 14.40 13.54 5.22
CA LEU A 105 14.52 14.78 4.45
C LEU A 105 13.55 14.80 3.27
N SER A 106 13.44 13.71 2.53
CA SER A 106 12.49 13.61 1.41
C SER A 106 11.03 13.69 1.86
N GLN A 107 10.73 13.45 3.14
CA GLN A 107 9.39 13.64 3.71
C GLN A 107 9.16 15.08 4.15
N LEU A 108 10.14 15.69 4.81
CA LEU A 108 10.07 17.09 5.26
C LEU A 108 10.10 18.10 4.11
N LEU A 109 10.79 17.76 3.02
CA LEU A 109 10.90 18.58 1.83
C LEU A 109 9.76 18.35 0.83
N LYS A 110 8.80 17.45 1.13
CA LYS A 110 7.61 17.32 0.29
C LYS A 110 6.78 18.60 0.38
N PRO A 111 6.36 19.16 -0.76
CA PRO A 111 5.30 20.15 -0.76
C PRO A 111 4.08 19.54 -0.07
N ALA A 112 3.53 20.24 0.92
CA ALA A 112 2.38 19.83 1.73
C ALA A 112 1.04 19.75 0.95
N ASP A 113 1.09 19.68 -0.39
CA ASP A 113 -0.04 19.97 -1.28
C ASP A 113 -0.32 18.84 -2.30
N SER A 114 0.02 17.58 -1.99
CA SER A 114 -0.36 16.48 -2.90
C SER A 114 -1.88 16.25 -2.85
N VAL A 115 -2.59 16.78 -3.86
CA VAL A 115 -4.04 16.66 -3.99
C VAL A 115 -4.42 15.40 -4.75
N ILE A 116 -5.17 14.53 -4.10
CA ILE A 116 -5.78 13.33 -4.67
C ILE A 116 -7.23 13.64 -4.99
N TYR A 117 -7.59 13.59 -6.27
CA TYR A 117 -8.97 13.77 -6.71
C TYR A 117 -9.66 12.42 -6.92
N PHE A 118 -10.80 12.20 -6.27
CA PHE A 118 -11.68 11.07 -6.53
C PHE A 118 -12.76 11.46 -7.54
N LEU A 119 -12.87 10.70 -8.62
CA LEU A 119 -13.91 10.91 -9.63
C LEU A 119 -15.30 10.65 -9.02
N GLU A 120 -16.26 11.52 -9.36
CA GLU A 120 -17.68 11.36 -9.00
C GLU A 120 -18.59 11.63 -10.20
N GLY A 121 -19.83 11.13 -10.09
CA GLY A 121 -20.91 11.39 -11.05
C GLY A 121 -21.40 10.14 -11.80
N HIS A 122 -20.76 8.98 -11.60
CA HIS A 122 -21.08 7.73 -12.29
C HIS A 122 -21.28 6.55 -11.34
N GLY A 123 -21.55 6.82 -10.06
CA GLY A 123 -21.81 5.80 -9.04
C GLY A 123 -20.57 5.22 -8.37
N GLU A 124 -19.44 5.92 -8.48
CA GLU A 124 -18.19 5.63 -7.78
C GLU A 124 -18.38 5.63 -6.25
N PHE A 125 -17.41 5.04 -5.55
CA PHE A 125 -17.35 5.08 -4.09
C PHE A 125 -17.18 6.51 -3.57
N ASP A 126 -18.13 6.94 -2.73
CA ASP A 126 -18.16 8.30 -2.18
C ASP A 126 -17.26 8.44 -0.94
N ILE A 127 -16.25 9.29 -1.03
CA ILE A 127 -15.30 9.59 0.04
C ILE A 127 -15.88 10.41 1.20
N GLY A 128 -17.04 11.06 1.02
CA GLY A 128 -17.79 11.73 2.07
C GLY A 128 -18.78 10.80 2.80
N SER A 129 -19.05 9.62 2.24
CA SER A 129 -20.03 8.69 2.78
C SER A 129 -19.42 7.71 3.79
N TYR A 130 -20.03 7.66 4.98
CA TYR A 130 -19.75 6.66 6.02
C TYR A 130 -20.49 5.34 5.81
N HIS A 131 -21.26 5.19 4.72
CA HIS A 131 -22.00 3.97 4.45
C HIS A 131 -21.04 2.80 4.17
N HIS A 132 -21.30 1.65 4.80
CA HIS A 132 -20.40 0.48 4.75
C HIS A 132 -20.12 -0.03 3.32
N VAL A 133 -21.15 -0.22 2.47
CA VAL A 133 -20.99 -0.85 1.14
C VAL A 133 -20.72 0.14 0.00
N THR A 134 -21.01 1.42 0.17
CA THR A 134 -20.95 2.41 -0.94
C THR A 134 -20.07 3.61 -0.64
N GLY A 135 -19.61 3.74 0.61
CA GLY A 135 -18.72 4.81 1.02
C GLY A 135 -17.26 4.38 1.03
N ALA A 136 -16.37 5.36 0.85
CA ALA A 136 -14.92 5.23 0.96
C ALA A 136 -14.33 6.25 1.95
N SER A 137 -15.14 6.76 2.89
CA SER A 137 -14.70 7.71 3.92
C SER A 137 -13.48 7.22 4.73
N SER A 138 -13.36 5.92 4.96
CA SER A 138 -12.25 5.32 5.72
C SER A 138 -10.96 5.37 4.91
N THR A 139 -11.04 5.11 3.60
CA THR A 139 -9.93 5.29 2.66
C THR A 139 -9.50 6.76 2.57
N ALA A 140 -10.46 7.68 2.45
CA ALA A 140 -10.17 9.10 2.43
C ALA A 140 -9.54 9.59 3.74
N GLN A 141 -10.03 9.09 4.88
CA GLN A 141 -9.44 9.39 6.18
C GLN A 141 -8.01 8.84 6.29
N ALA A 142 -7.73 7.63 5.79
CA ALA A 142 -6.40 7.06 5.78
C ALA A 142 -5.42 7.89 4.92
N LEU A 143 -5.85 8.36 3.76
CA LEU A 143 -5.07 9.27 2.91
C LEU A 143 -4.80 10.61 3.61
N ARG A 144 -5.83 11.25 4.18
CA ARG A 144 -5.71 12.52 4.92
C ARG A 144 -4.80 12.41 6.13
N SER A 145 -4.89 11.30 6.86
CA SER A 145 -4.02 11.02 8.01
C SER A 145 -2.54 10.89 7.62
N ASN A 146 -2.22 10.83 6.33
CA ASN A 146 -0.87 10.74 5.79
C ASN A 146 -0.47 11.99 5.01
N GLY A 147 -1.11 13.11 5.34
CA GLY A 147 -0.74 14.43 4.84
C GLY A 147 -1.16 14.68 3.40
N LEU A 148 -2.06 13.87 2.84
CA LEU A 148 -2.62 14.09 1.50
C LEU A 148 -3.91 14.91 1.59
N ILE A 149 -4.09 15.82 0.64
CA ILE A 149 -5.37 16.52 0.45
C ILE A 149 -6.25 15.62 -0.42
N VAL A 150 -7.50 15.40 -0.03
CA VAL A 150 -8.42 14.49 -0.74
C VAL A 150 -9.71 15.23 -1.08
N GLU A 151 -9.92 15.42 -2.38
CA GLU A 151 -11.02 16.18 -2.98
C GLU A 151 -11.83 15.29 -3.94
N THR A 152 -13.05 15.72 -4.30
CA THR A 152 -13.82 15.08 -5.38
C THR A 152 -13.72 15.86 -6.70
N LEU A 153 -13.91 15.17 -7.81
CA LEU A 153 -13.89 15.74 -9.15
C LEU A 153 -15.05 15.22 -9.98
N ASN A 154 -15.90 16.12 -10.45
CA ASN A 154 -16.96 15.83 -11.40
C ASN A 154 -16.56 16.31 -12.81
N LEU A 155 -16.24 15.39 -13.72
CA LEU A 155 -15.80 15.76 -15.07
C LEU A 155 -16.93 16.28 -15.98
N ALA A 156 -18.19 15.97 -15.68
CA ALA A 156 -19.33 16.55 -16.38
C ALA A 156 -19.45 18.06 -16.12
N GLN A 157 -19.10 18.49 -14.90
CA GLN A 157 -19.08 19.91 -14.50
C GLN A 157 -17.76 20.59 -14.88
N ASN A 158 -16.63 19.89 -14.69
CA ASN A 158 -15.31 20.46 -14.86
C ASN A 158 -14.76 20.21 -16.28
N LYS A 159 -14.37 21.28 -16.97
CA LYS A 159 -13.89 21.17 -18.36
C LYS A 159 -12.53 20.46 -18.49
N LYS A 160 -11.76 20.33 -17.42
CA LYS A 160 -10.46 19.64 -17.37
C LYS A 160 -10.20 19.10 -15.97
N ILE A 161 -9.31 18.11 -15.85
CA ILE A 161 -8.71 17.71 -14.58
C ILE A 161 -7.85 18.88 -14.06
N PRO A 162 -7.96 19.28 -12.78
CA PRO A 162 -7.22 20.39 -12.20
C PRO A 162 -5.69 20.24 -12.31
N ALA A 163 -4.97 21.37 -12.35
CA ALA A 163 -3.51 21.38 -12.54
C ALA A 163 -2.72 20.96 -11.28
N ASP A 164 -3.33 21.12 -10.11
CA ASP A 164 -2.88 20.67 -8.79
C ASP A 164 -3.15 19.17 -8.54
N CYS A 165 -3.86 18.50 -9.44
CA CYS A 165 -4.14 17.08 -9.34
C CYS A 165 -2.83 16.27 -9.40
N SER A 166 -2.44 15.73 -8.24
CA SER A 166 -1.23 14.92 -8.08
C SER A 166 -1.48 13.45 -8.45
N ALA A 167 -2.69 12.95 -8.18
CA ALA A 167 -3.20 11.70 -8.72
C ALA A 167 -4.73 11.69 -8.79
N LEU A 168 -5.27 11.04 -9.82
CA LEU A 168 -6.71 10.81 -10.00
C LEU A 168 -7.07 9.39 -9.54
N VAL A 169 -8.13 9.25 -8.75
CA VAL A 169 -8.69 7.96 -8.35
C VAL A 169 -10.06 7.79 -8.99
N ILE A 170 -10.23 6.74 -9.78
CA ILE A 170 -11.52 6.35 -10.37
C ILE A 170 -11.95 5.06 -9.70
N ALA A 171 -12.86 5.15 -8.73
CA ALA A 171 -13.21 4.03 -7.85
C ALA A 171 -14.59 3.44 -8.20
N GLY A 172 -14.64 2.53 -9.17
CA GLY A 172 -15.83 1.73 -9.46
C GLY A 172 -16.97 2.48 -10.17
N PRO A 173 -16.74 3.07 -11.37
CA PRO A 173 -17.81 3.70 -12.12
C PRO A 173 -18.88 2.68 -12.53
N ARG A 174 -20.12 2.88 -12.06
CA ARG A 174 -21.27 2.00 -12.30
C ARG A 174 -22.01 2.33 -13.58
N THR A 175 -21.87 3.56 -14.08
CA THR A 175 -22.38 3.98 -15.39
C THR A 175 -21.24 4.31 -16.35
N MET A 176 -21.51 4.28 -17.65
CA MET A 176 -20.52 4.63 -18.65
C MET A 176 -20.15 6.12 -18.56
N LEU A 177 -18.85 6.40 -18.58
CA LEU A 177 -18.32 7.73 -18.82
C LEU A 177 -18.69 8.17 -20.24
N SER A 178 -18.97 9.45 -20.42
CA SER A 178 -19.14 10.02 -21.76
C SER A 178 -17.82 10.00 -22.54
N GLN A 179 -17.92 10.04 -23.86
CA GLN A 179 -16.75 10.09 -24.75
C GLN A 179 -15.82 11.27 -24.42
N ARG A 180 -16.40 12.41 -24.02
CA ARG A 180 -15.66 13.61 -23.60
C ARG A 180 -14.84 13.35 -22.34
N GLU A 181 -15.42 12.66 -21.34
CA GLU A 181 -14.73 12.33 -20.08
C GLU A 181 -13.60 11.34 -20.32
N ILE A 182 -13.82 10.34 -21.18
CA ILE A 182 -12.80 9.39 -21.62
C ILE A 182 -11.63 10.11 -22.31
N GLU A 183 -11.90 11.10 -23.15
CA GLU A 183 -10.89 11.93 -23.81
C GLU A 183 -10.11 12.80 -22.82
N GLN A 184 -10.78 13.37 -21.81
CA GLN A 184 -10.14 14.14 -20.75
C GLN A 184 -9.18 13.28 -19.92
N ILE A 185 -9.61 12.08 -19.51
CA ILE A 185 -8.77 11.13 -18.77
C ILE A 185 -7.60 10.67 -19.64
N SER A 186 -7.85 10.34 -20.91
CA SER A 186 -6.79 9.96 -21.85
C SER A 186 -5.75 11.07 -22.00
N SER A 187 -6.18 12.31 -22.20
CA SER A 187 -5.29 13.47 -22.33
C SER A 187 -4.47 13.73 -21.07
N TYR A 188 -5.07 13.55 -19.89
CA TYR A 188 -4.38 13.69 -18.61
C TYR A 188 -3.26 12.65 -18.46
N LEU A 189 -3.55 11.37 -18.70
CA LEU A 189 -2.55 10.30 -18.63
C LEU A 189 -1.44 10.49 -19.68
N SER A 190 -1.78 10.91 -20.90
CA SER A 190 -0.79 11.21 -21.94
C SER A 190 0.11 12.42 -21.62
N SER A 191 -0.30 13.28 -20.69
CA SER A 191 0.44 14.49 -20.30
C SER A 191 1.28 14.33 -19.03
N GLY A 192 1.56 13.10 -18.59
CA GLY A 192 2.30 12.84 -17.34
C GLY A 192 1.40 12.65 -16.11
N GLY A 193 0.07 12.65 -16.28
CA GLY A 193 -0.88 12.50 -15.18
C GLY A 193 -0.82 11.12 -14.55
N LYS A 194 -1.06 11.03 -13.24
CA LYS A 194 -1.00 9.79 -12.47
C LYS A 194 -2.39 9.34 -12.06
N ALA A 195 -2.68 8.04 -12.07
CA ALA A 195 -4.00 7.57 -11.68
C ALA A 195 -4.01 6.19 -11.00
N VAL A 196 -5.01 5.99 -10.14
CA VAL A 196 -5.51 4.66 -9.74
C VAL A 196 -6.88 4.46 -10.36
N ILE A 197 -7.06 3.35 -11.06
CA ILE A 197 -8.36 2.95 -11.65
C ILE A 197 -8.78 1.64 -11.00
N LEU A 198 -9.92 1.64 -10.31
CA LEU A 198 -10.52 0.45 -9.75
C LEU A 198 -11.80 0.13 -10.52
N LEU A 199 -11.87 -1.09 -11.07
CA LEU A 199 -12.95 -1.54 -11.94
C LEU A 199 -13.67 -2.72 -11.31
N ASP A 200 -14.95 -2.88 -11.61
CA ASP A 200 -15.71 -4.07 -11.23
C ASP A 200 -16.06 -4.89 -12.46
N ASN A 201 -16.33 -6.18 -12.26
CA ASN A 201 -16.87 -7.02 -13.31
C ASN A 201 -18.41 -7.03 -13.23
N PRO A 202 -19.15 -6.78 -14.33
CA PRO A 202 -18.71 -6.44 -15.69
C PRO A 202 -18.58 -4.92 -15.96
N TYR A 203 -18.67 -4.09 -14.93
CA TYR A 203 -18.73 -2.63 -15.04
C TYR A 203 -17.33 -1.98 -15.04
N ALA A 204 -16.80 -1.74 -16.24
CA ALA A 204 -15.53 -1.00 -16.41
C ALA A 204 -15.71 0.50 -16.72
N GLY A 205 -16.93 1.06 -16.58
CA GLY A 205 -17.23 2.47 -16.87
C GLY A 205 -16.95 2.94 -18.31
N GLY A 206 -16.67 2.04 -19.25
CA GLY A 206 -16.20 2.40 -20.59
C GLY A 206 -14.70 2.75 -20.65
N LEU A 207 -13.91 2.44 -19.61
CA LEU A 207 -12.48 2.72 -19.54
C LEU A 207 -11.59 1.70 -20.28
N ALA A 208 -12.16 0.60 -20.79
CA ALA A 208 -11.41 -0.42 -21.54
C ALA A 208 -10.57 0.17 -22.69
N PRO A 209 -11.08 1.07 -23.55
CA PRO A 209 -10.28 1.70 -24.60
C PRO A 209 -9.15 2.59 -24.09
N VAL A 210 -9.27 3.13 -22.87
CA VAL A 210 -8.17 3.85 -22.21
C VAL A 210 -7.08 2.84 -21.85
N LEU A 211 -7.44 1.78 -21.12
CA LEU A 211 -6.51 0.75 -20.66
C LEU A 211 -5.81 0.00 -21.80
N GLU A 212 -6.50 -0.24 -22.92
CA GLU A 212 -5.92 -0.90 -24.09
C GLU A 212 -4.76 -0.10 -24.69
N LYS A 213 -4.82 1.25 -24.66
CA LYS A 213 -3.69 2.11 -25.08
C LYS A 213 -2.46 1.95 -24.18
N TRP A 214 -2.68 1.58 -22.92
CA TRP A 214 -1.65 1.28 -21.94
C TRP A 214 -1.20 -0.19 -22.00
N GLY A 215 -1.69 -0.99 -22.95
CA GLY A 215 -1.34 -2.40 -23.13
C GLY A 215 -2.04 -3.35 -22.15
N ILE A 216 -3.06 -2.87 -21.44
CA ILE A 216 -3.84 -3.63 -20.45
C ILE A 216 -5.17 -4.04 -21.08
N GLN A 217 -5.46 -5.34 -21.05
CA GLN A 217 -6.73 -5.88 -21.51
C GLN A 217 -7.50 -6.50 -20.33
N ILE A 218 -8.78 -6.14 -20.23
CA ILE A 218 -9.69 -6.70 -19.22
C ILE A 218 -10.23 -8.03 -19.75
N LEU A 219 -10.00 -9.10 -19.00
CA LEU A 219 -10.54 -10.41 -19.32
C LEU A 219 -11.93 -10.56 -18.68
N ARG A 220 -12.89 -11.05 -19.46
CA ARG A 220 -14.24 -11.29 -18.96
C ARG A 220 -14.23 -12.51 -18.05
N SER A 221 -14.80 -12.40 -16.86
CA SER A 221 -15.08 -13.58 -16.03
C SER A 221 -16.27 -14.34 -16.60
N SER A 222 -16.16 -15.67 -16.68
CA SER A 222 -17.24 -16.57 -17.11
C SER A 222 -18.15 -17.01 -15.96
N ARG A 223 -17.88 -16.59 -14.71
CA ARG A 223 -18.67 -17.02 -13.54
C ARG A 223 -19.99 -16.27 -13.43
N SER A 224 -21.05 -17.00 -13.06
CA SER A 224 -22.40 -16.48 -12.87
C SER A 224 -22.45 -15.46 -11.71
N PRO A 225 -23.15 -14.32 -11.86
CA PRO A 225 -23.26 -13.28 -10.82
C PRO A 225 -23.99 -13.70 -9.53
N ALA A 226 -24.51 -14.93 -9.45
CA ALA A 226 -25.46 -15.34 -8.40
C ALA A 226 -24.85 -15.46 -6.99
N GLU A 227 -23.53 -15.65 -6.87
CA GLU A 227 -22.84 -15.76 -5.57
C GLU A 227 -21.68 -14.76 -5.50
N ARG A 228 -21.78 -13.80 -4.57
CA ARG A 228 -20.72 -12.82 -4.29
C ARG A 228 -19.55 -13.56 -3.62
N GLU A 229 -18.45 -13.73 -4.36
CA GLU A 229 -17.28 -14.47 -3.91
C GLU A 229 -16.19 -13.49 -3.46
N PHE A 230 -15.76 -13.65 -2.21
CA PHE A 230 -14.56 -12.99 -1.70
C PHE A 230 -13.37 -13.90 -1.93
N VAL A 231 -12.31 -13.35 -2.52
CA VAL A 231 -11.05 -14.03 -2.75
C VAL A 231 -9.95 -13.31 -2.00
N SER A 232 -9.09 -14.07 -1.33
CA SER A 232 -7.95 -13.55 -0.61
C SER A 232 -6.64 -14.09 -1.18
N THR A 233 -5.58 -13.30 -1.08
CA THR A 233 -4.24 -13.70 -1.53
C THR A 233 -3.14 -13.03 -0.73
N THR A 234 -2.00 -13.70 -0.69
CA THR A 234 -0.71 -13.18 -0.23
C THR A 234 0.34 -13.27 -1.35
N THR A 235 -0.10 -13.52 -2.59
CA THR A 235 0.76 -13.68 -3.76
C THR A 235 0.92 -12.34 -4.46
N TYR A 236 2.08 -11.73 -4.25
CA TYR A 236 2.44 -10.45 -4.82
C TYR A 236 3.54 -10.59 -5.87
N GLY A 237 3.46 -9.81 -6.93
CA GLY A 237 4.56 -9.64 -7.87
C GLY A 237 5.67 -8.77 -7.28
N VAL A 238 6.85 -8.82 -7.89
CA VAL A 238 8.01 -8.02 -7.48
C VAL A 238 7.80 -6.58 -7.93
N HIS A 239 7.43 -5.69 -7.00
CA HIS A 239 7.20 -4.28 -7.28
C HIS A 239 7.46 -3.43 -6.02
N GLN A 240 7.75 -2.14 -6.18
CA GLN A 240 8.00 -1.25 -5.04
C GLN A 240 6.79 -1.16 -4.10
N THR A 241 5.57 -1.18 -4.66
CA THR A 241 4.30 -1.13 -3.92
C THR A 241 4.05 -2.38 -3.07
N THR A 242 4.77 -3.49 -3.32
CA THR A 242 4.55 -4.77 -2.64
C THR A 242 5.66 -5.12 -1.64
N ARG A 243 6.68 -4.26 -1.47
CA ARG A 243 7.82 -4.50 -0.56
C ARG A 243 7.40 -4.82 0.87
N ARG A 244 6.30 -4.21 1.35
CA ARG A 244 5.76 -4.42 2.70
C ARG A 244 4.65 -5.46 2.75
N MET A 245 4.26 -6.04 1.62
CA MET A 245 3.12 -6.95 1.54
C MET A 245 3.47 -8.41 1.85
N ASN A 246 4.73 -8.70 2.20
CA ASN A 246 5.12 -10.06 2.53
C ASN A 246 4.31 -10.59 3.73
N ASN A 247 3.65 -11.73 3.56
CA ASN A 247 2.71 -12.32 4.52
C ASN A 247 1.51 -11.45 4.92
N ILE A 248 1.27 -10.30 4.27
CA ILE A 248 0.07 -9.49 4.50
C ILE A 248 -1.00 -9.97 3.52
N MET A 249 -2.18 -10.32 4.02
CA MET A 249 -3.28 -10.78 3.18
C MET A 249 -4.10 -9.60 2.65
N THR A 250 -4.44 -9.64 1.37
CA THR A 250 -5.42 -8.75 0.73
C THR A 250 -6.66 -9.52 0.31
N VAL A 251 -7.82 -8.86 0.35
CA VAL A 251 -9.14 -9.44 0.08
C VAL A 251 -9.84 -8.63 -1.01
N TYR A 252 -10.46 -9.35 -1.95
CA TYR A 252 -11.13 -8.80 -3.11
C TYR A 252 -12.52 -9.41 -3.28
N ALA A 253 -13.49 -8.61 -3.71
CA ALA A 253 -14.84 -9.03 -4.05
C ALA A 253 -14.96 -9.21 -5.57
N GLN A 254 -14.91 -10.46 -6.04
CA GLN A 254 -15.07 -10.81 -7.46
C GLN A 254 -14.20 -9.97 -8.45
N PRO A 255 -12.87 -9.94 -8.27
CA PRO A 255 -12.02 -9.08 -9.08
C PRO A 255 -12.05 -9.46 -10.56
N CYS A 256 -12.09 -8.44 -11.42
CA CYS A 256 -11.61 -8.52 -12.79
C CYS A 256 -10.17 -9.02 -12.80
N HIS A 257 -9.82 -9.71 -13.87
CA HIS A 257 -8.46 -10.14 -14.12
C HIS A 257 -8.00 -9.60 -15.47
N PHE A 258 -6.70 -9.42 -15.61
CA PHE A 258 -6.11 -8.72 -16.73
C PHE A 258 -5.16 -9.63 -17.49
N THR A 259 -4.91 -9.26 -18.74
CA THR A 259 -3.71 -9.66 -19.46
C THR A 259 -2.95 -8.41 -19.90
N ALA A 260 -1.63 -8.53 -19.96
CA ALA A 260 -0.74 -7.45 -20.36
C ALA A 260 0.01 -7.88 -21.62
N ASN A 261 -0.12 -7.09 -22.69
CA ASN A 261 0.62 -7.34 -23.94
C ASN A 261 2.05 -6.80 -23.82
N SER A 262 2.88 -7.42 -22.97
CA SER A 262 4.31 -7.07 -22.88
C SER A 262 5.15 -7.94 -23.84
N ALA A 263 4.98 -7.75 -25.15
CA ALA A 263 5.62 -8.59 -26.16
C ALA A 263 7.02 -8.12 -26.66
N ALA A 264 7.76 -7.24 -25.96
CA ALA A 264 9.11 -6.87 -26.41
C ALA A 264 10.07 -6.59 -25.22
N PRO A 265 11.35 -7.03 -25.32
CA PRO A 265 12.34 -6.93 -24.24
C PRO A 265 12.72 -5.49 -23.86
N MET A 266 13.23 -5.34 -22.63
CA MET A 266 13.52 -4.08 -21.90
C MET A 266 14.30 -2.99 -22.66
N HIS A 267 15.11 -3.33 -23.67
CA HIS A 267 16.05 -2.40 -24.29
C HIS A 267 15.47 -1.56 -25.46
N GLU A 268 14.21 -1.78 -25.86
CA GLU A 268 13.59 -1.11 -27.02
C GLU A 268 12.42 -0.15 -26.65
N ARG A 269 12.22 0.21 -25.37
CA ARG A 269 10.94 0.76 -24.87
C ARG A 269 11.01 2.06 -24.04
N ALA A 270 11.68 3.10 -24.53
CA ALA A 270 11.41 4.44 -23.97
C ALA A 270 9.96 4.88 -24.25
N ASP A 271 9.42 4.52 -25.42
CA ASP A 271 8.12 5.02 -25.91
C ASP A 271 6.92 4.09 -25.61
N LYS A 272 7.13 2.97 -24.90
CA LYS A 272 6.07 1.99 -24.62
C LYS A 272 5.85 1.82 -23.11
N PRO A 273 4.59 1.67 -22.65
CA PRO A 273 4.32 1.45 -21.24
C PRO A 273 4.96 0.15 -20.74
N GLN A 274 5.62 0.22 -19.59
CA GLN A 274 6.07 -0.93 -18.82
C GLN A 274 4.95 -1.36 -17.90
N ILE A 275 4.58 -2.64 -17.91
CA ILE A 275 3.49 -3.17 -17.09
C ILE A 275 4.08 -4.23 -16.16
N THR A 276 3.87 -4.05 -14.86
CA THR A 276 4.32 -4.97 -13.81
C THR A 276 3.11 -5.48 -13.02
N PRO A 277 2.86 -6.80 -13.00
CA PRO A 277 1.89 -7.40 -12.09
C PRO A 277 2.21 -7.13 -10.62
N ILE A 278 1.23 -6.62 -9.86
CA ILE A 278 1.36 -6.35 -8.42
C ILE A 278 0.72 -7.47 -7.61
N VAL A 279 -0.49 -7.91 -7.98
CA VAL A 279 -1.23 -8.94 -7.25
C VAL A 279 -1.67 -10.01 -8.22
N LEU A 280 -1.40 -11.26 -7.86
CA LEU A 280 -1.69 -12.44 -8.67
C LEU A 280 -2.70 -13.34 -7.96
N LEU A 281 -3.65 -13.88 -8.73
CA LEU A 281 -4.58 -14.90 -8.26
C LEU A 281 -4.47 -16.17 -9.10
N PRO A 282 -4.51 -17.36 -8.48
CA PRO A 282 -4.59 -18.62 -9.21
C PRO A 282 -5.84 -18.65 -10.09
N ALA A 283 -5.72 -19.11 -11.34
CA ALA A 283 -6.83 -19.12 -12.31
C ALA A 283 -8.07 -19.87 -11.81
N LYS A 284 -7.87 -20.97 -11.06
CA LYS A 284 -8.95 -21.74 -10.41
C LYS A 284 -9.83 -20.93 -9.44
N ARG A 285 -9.33 -19.81 -8.92
CA ARG A 285 -10.08 -18.89 -8.04
C ARG A 285 -10.91 -17.88 -8.84
N LEU A 286 -10.60 -17.67 -10.11
CA LEU A 286 -11.22 -16.64 -10.95
C LEU A 286 -12.22 -17.24 -11.95
N MET A 287 -11.90 -18.41 -12.50
CA MET A 287 -12.66 -19.05 -13.56
C MET A 287 -12.57 -20.58 -13.44
N GLN A 288 -13.37 -21.29 -14.25
CA GLN A 288 -13.13 -22.72 -14.46
C GLN A 288 -11.92 -22.85 -15.40
N PRO A 289 -10.83 -23.53 -14.97
CA PRO A 289 -9.61 -23.60 -15.77
C PRO A 289 -9.85 -24.41 -17.05
N GLU A 290 -9.64 -23.76 -18.19
CA GLU A 290 -9.60 -24.44 -19.50
C GLU A 290 -8.24 -25.09 -19.74
N LYS A 291 -8.17 -25.98 -20.73
CA LYS A 291 -7.01 -26.84 -21.04
C LYS A 291 -5.69 -26.08 -21.30
N ASN A 292 -5.75 -24.77 -21.57
CA ASN A 292 -4.61 -23.87 -21.83
C ASN A 292 -4.67 -22.57 -21.00
N SER A 293 -5.39 -22.56 -19.87
CA SER A 293 -5.44 -21.37 -19.00
C SER A 293 -4.08 -21.11 -18.34
N ALA A 294 -3.73 -19.84 -18.16
CA ALA A 294 -2.55 -19.47 -17.37
C ALA A 294 -2.73 -19.92 -15.91
N GLU A 295 -1.64 -20.25 -15.22
CA GLU A 295 -1.74 -20.71 -13.82
C GLU A 295 -2.19 -19.58 -12.87
N PHE A 296 -1.69 -18.37 -13.12
CA PHE A 296 -2.03 -17.16 -12.38
C PHE A 296 -2.44 -16.05 -13.35
N TYR A 297 -3.40 -15.23 -12.90
CA TYR A 297 -3.76 -14.00 -13.59
C TYR A 297 -3.52 -12.79 -12.68
N PRO A 298 -3.03 -11.67 -13.22
CA PRO A 298 -2.97 -10.43 -12.49
C PRO A 298 -4.36 -9.85 -12.27
N ILE A 299 -4.61 -9.41 -11.04
CA ILE A 299 -5.80 -8.64 -10.66
C ILE A 299 -5.47 -7.22 -10.23
N VAL A 300 -4.18 -6.92 -10.06
CA VAL A 300 -3.66 -5.56 -9.90
C VAL A 300 -2.42 -5.41 -10.75
N LEU A 301 -2.36 -4.35 -11.55
CA LEU A 301 -1.24 -4.01 -12.43
C LEU A 301 -0.72 -2.61 -12.10
N ALA A 302 0.60 -2.46 -12.04
CA ALA A 302 1.26 -1.16 -12.16
C ALA A 302 1.71 -0.95 -13.61
N CYS A 303 1.63 0.28 -14.07
CA CYS A 303 2.06 0.67 -15.39
C CYS A 303 2.82 2.00 -15.33
N GLU A 304 4.01 2.05 -15.92
CA GLU A 304 4.85 3.25 -16.00
C GLU A 304 5.24 3.52 -17.45
N LEU A 305 5.12 4.77 -17.87
CA LEU A 305 5.64 5.26 -19.13
C LEU A 305 6.68 6.34 -18.83
N GLY A 306 7.95 5.98 -19.01
CA GLY A 306 9.08 6.87 -18.82
C GLY A 306 9.22 7.82 -19.99
N GLY A 307 8.73 9.05 -19.86
CA GLY A 307 8.87 10.07 -20.89
C GLY A 307 10.28 10.64 -20.90
N VAL A 308 11.08 10.33 -21.92
CA VAL A 308 12.12 11.25 -22.38
C VAL A 308 11.41 12.26 -23.27
N ALA A 309 10.96 13.38 -22.70
CA ALA A 309 10.28 14.38 -23.50
C ALA A 309 11.28 15.14 -24.37
N LEU A 310 10.90 15.30 -25.64
CA LEU A 310 11.34 16.28 -26.63
C LEU A 310 11.28 17.75 -26.15
N THR A 311 11.17 17.99 -24.84
CA THR A 311 11.03 19.29 -24.16
C THR A 311 11.95 19.44 -22.93
N GLY A 312 12.81 18.46 -22.62
CA GLY A 312 13.77 18.56 -21.51
C GLY A 312 13.17 18.37 -20.10
N ARG A 313 11.91 17.91 -19.98
CA ARG A 313 11.30 17.47 -18.72
C ARG A 313 10.93 15.99 -18.79
N SER A 314 11.47 15.17 -17.90
CA SER A 314 11.05 13.79 -17.77
C SER A 314 9.67 13.75 -17.11
N HIS A 315 8.62 13.46 -17.89
CA HIS A 315 7.29 13.22 -17.34
C HIS A 315 7.10 11.70 -17.24
N ASN A 316 7.21 11.16 -16.03
CA ASN A 316 6.86 9.77 -15.77
C ASN A 316 5.35 9.68 -15.50
N THR A 317 4.60 9.17 -16.48
CA THR A 317 3.21 8.77 -16.23
C THR A 317 3.20 7.45 -15.47
N ARG A 318 2.41 7.37 -14.41
CA ARG A 318 2.18 6.14 -13.66
C ARG A 318 0.69 5.86 -13.50
N LEU A 319 0.31 4.61 -13.68
CA LEU A 319 -1.06 4.13 -13.60
C LEU A 319 -1.07 2.84 -12.78
N VAL A 320 -1.98 2.73 -11.81
CA VAL A 320 -2.28 1.47 -11.15
C VAL A 320 -3.73 1.08 -11.46
N VAL A 321 -3.94 -0.18 -11.85
CA VAL A 321 -5.26 -0.70 -12.17
C VAL A 321 -5.60 -1.84 -11.22
N PHE A 322 -6.69 -1.71 -10.48
CA PHE A 322 -7.28 -2.74 -9.63
C PHE A 322 -8.50 -3.35 -10.33
N GLY A 323 -8.61 -4.67 -10.24
CA GLY A 323 -9.76 -5.41 -10.75
C GLY A 323 -10.97 -5.41 -9.82
N ASP A 324 -10.92 -4.73 -8.68
CA ASP A 324 -12.03 -4.67 -7.74
C ASP A 324 -12.05 -3.29 -7.08
N SER A 325 -13.19 -2.60 -7.17
CA SER A 325 -13.37 -1.29 -6.55
C SER A 325 -13.90 -1.34 -5.13
N GLU A 326 -14.52 -2.45 -4.69
CA GLU A 326 -14.90 -2.65 -3.30
C GLU A 326 -13.66 -2.72 -2.38
N PHE A 327 -12.48 -2.95 -2.95
CA PHE A 327 -11.18 -2.88 -2.30
C PHE A 327 -10.98 -1.62 -1.44
N VAL A 328 -11.53 -0.47 -1.84
CA VAL A 328 -11.43 0.83 -1.12
C VAL A 328 -12.70 1.19 -0.34
N SER A 329 -13.68 0.29 -0.29
CA SER A 329 -14.91 0.52 0.45
C SER A 329 -14.68 0.54 1.96
N ASN A 330 -15.55 1.24 2.69
CA ASN A 330 -15.57 1.20 4.16
C ASN A 330 -15.70 -0.25 4.67
N ALA A 331 -16.49 -1.10 4.01
CA ALA A 331 -16.66 -2.50 4.38
C ALA A 331 -15.33 -3.27 4.34
N MET A 332 -14.53 -3.11 3.29
CA MET A 332 -13.25 -3.82 3.17
C MET A 332 -12.15 -3.20 4.02
N VAL A 333 -12.09 -1.88 4.13
CA VAL A 333 -11.08 -1.18 4.93
C VAL A 333 -11.30 -1.37 6.44
N ASN A 334 -12.55 -1.43 6.89
CA ASN A 334 -12.87 -1.56 8.32
C ASN A 334 -13.02 -3.01 8.80
N ALA A 335 -12.94 -4.01 7.90
CA ALA A 335 -13.12 -5.43 8.24
C ALA A 335 -11.90 -6.07 8.96
N ASN A 336 -11.03 -5.29 9.61
CA ASN A 336 -9.76 -5.73 10.19
C ASN A 336 -8.79 -6.41 9.20
N VAL A 337 -8.96 -6.13 7.90
CA VAL A 337 -8.02 -6.54 6.85
C VAL A 337 -7.17 -5.34 6.47
N GLU A 338 -6.15 -5.05 7.30
CA GLU A 338 -5.29 -3.88 7.09
C GLU A 338 -4.50 -3.97 5.77
N GLY A 339 -4.32 -5.17 5.20
CA GLY A 339 -3.61 -5.35 3.94
C GLY A 339 -4.17 -4.57 2.76
N ASN A 340 -5.50 -4.40 2.68
CA ASN A 340 -6.11 -3.64 1.59
C ASN A 340 -5.68 -2.18 1.63
N ILE A 341 -5.80 -1.56 2.82
CA ILE A 341 -5.44 -0.16 2.98
C ILE A 341 -3.92 0.02 2.82
N ILE A 342 -3.09 -0.86 3.39
CA ILE A 342 -1.63 -0.82 3.22
C ILE A 342 -1.23 -0.86 1.74
N LEU A 343 -1.82 -1.76 0.94
CA LEU A 343 -1.51 -1.86 -0.48
C LEU A 343 -1.99 -0.64 -1.26
N PHE A 344 -3.22 -0.17 -0.99
CA PHE A 344 -3.77 1.01 -1.68
C PHE A 344 -2.87 2.25 -1.47
N LEU A 345 -2.43 2.45 -0.24
CA LEU A 345 -1.57 3.57 0.13
C LEU A 345 -0.18 3.44 -0.48
N SER A 346 0.39 2.24 -0.49
CA SER A 346 1.66 1.95 -1.17
C SER A 346 1.56 2.25 -2.67
N CYS A 347 0.41 1.99 -3.31
CA CYS A 347 0.17 2.35 -4.70
C CYS A 347 0.09 3.87 -4.91
N ILE A 348 -0.65 4.60 -4.09
CA ILE A 348 -0.71 6.07 -4.15
C ILE A 348 0.68 6.68 -3.94
N GLU A 349 1.42 6.16 -2.99
CA GLU A 349 2.79 6.56 -2.70
C GLU A 349 3.71 6.38 -3.91
N TRP A 350 3.67 5.22 -4.55
CA TRP A 350 4.43 4.96 -5.78
C TRP A 350 4.01 5.89 -6.92
N LEU A 351 2.73 6.24 -7.04
CA LEU A 351 2.31 7.26 -8.00
C LEU A 351 2.97 8.61 -7.69
N LEU A 352 2.95 9.05 -6.44
CA LEU A 352 3.41 10.38 -6.05
C LEU A 352 4.93 10.54 -6.08
N THR A 353 5.68 9.50 -5.73
CA THR A 353 7.13 9.59 -5.50
C THR A 353 7.92 9.71 -6.82
N GLN A 354 8.84 10.67 -6.92
CA GLN A 354 9.71 10.84 -8.11
C GLN A 354 11.00 10.00 -8.03
N SER A 355 11.27 9.35 -6.89
CA SER A 355 12.42 8.51 -6.60
C SER A 355 11.98 7.17 -5.99
N ASP A 356 12.82 6.15 -5.99
CA ASP A 356 12.51 4.78 -5.51
C ASP A 356 12.35 4.65 -3.97
N SER A 357 12.16 5.76 -3.26
CA SER A 357 12.21 5.85 -1.80
C SER A 357 10.83 6.00 -1.17
N PRO A 358 10.45 5.09 -0.26
CA PRO A 358 9.09 5.06 0.27
C PRO A 358 8.80 6.15 1.32
N ILE A 359 7.63 6.78 1.24
CA ILE A 359 7.02 7.68 2.21
C ILE A 359 6.43 6.83 3.35
N LEU A 360 6.81 7.10 4.60
CA LEU A 360 6.39 6.30 5.75
C LEU A 360 4.97 6.65 6.22
N TYR A 361 4.16 5.60 6.40
CA TYR A 361 3.01 5.57 7.31
C TYR A 361 3.47 5.35 8.75
N LYS A 362 2.68 5.82 9.72
CA LYS A 362 2.72 5.33 11.12
C LYS A 362 2.43 3.82 11.11
N GLU A 363 3.25 3.02 11.81
CA GLU A 363 3.04 1.57 11.92
C GLU A 363 1.56 1.26 12.23
N MET A 364 0.86 0.65 11.27
CA MET A 364 -0.42 0.01 11.52
C MET A 364 -0.11 -1.39 12.06
N GLY A 365 -0.82 -1.78 13.12
CA GLY A 365 -0.48 -2.93 13.93
C GLY A 365 -0.38 -4.19 13.08
N GLN A 366 0.69 -4.96 13.24
CA GLN A 366 0.90 -6.18 12.46
C GLN A 366 -0.36 -7.06 12.45
N THR A 367 -1.08 -7.09 11.32
CA THR A 367 -2.12 -8.11 11.13
C THR A 367 -1.41 -9.42 10.92
N LEU A 368 -1.29 -10.19 12.00
CA LEU A 368 -0.89 -11.59 11.96
C LEU A 368 -1.75 -12.29 10.90
N ASN A 369 -1.09 -12.89 9.90
CA ASN A 369 -1.73 -13.83 8.99
C ASN A 369 -1.98 -15.12 9.76
N PRO A 370 -3.23 -15.49 10.09
CA PRO A 370 -3.50 -16.72 10.80
C PRO A 370 -3.25 -17.98 9.95
N GLY A 371 -2.86 -17.84 8.66
CA GLY A 371 -2.67 -18.96 7.73
C GLY A 371 -3.99 -19.64 7.36
N ILE A 372 -5.11 -19.06 7.76
CA ILE A 372 -6.47 -19.56 7.57
C ILE A 372 -7.24 -18.44 6.87
N ASP A 373 -7.84 -18.76 5.72
CA ASP A 373 -8.81 -17.87 5.06
C ASP A 373 -9.88 -17.46 6.09
N PRO A 374 -9.99 -16.16 6.47
CA PRO A 374 -10.82 -15.74 7.60
C PRO A 374 -12.26 -16.21 7.45
N VAL A 375 -12.80 -16.18 6.23
CA VAL A 375 -14.18 -16.56 6.01
C VAL A 375 -14.36 -18.04 6.27
N THR A 376 -13.55 -18.88 5.63
CA THR A 376 -13.63 -20.34 5.76
C THR A 376 -13.25 -20.83 7.17
N GLY A 377 -12.23 -20.24 7.78
CA GLY A 377 -11.74 -20.57 9.12
C GLY A 377 -12.74 -20.31 10.22
N TRP A 378 -13.41 -19.16 10.19
CA TRP A 378 -14.44 -18.83 11.17
C TRP A 378 -15.65 -19.75 11.04
N PHE A 379 -16.05 -20.14 9.82
CA PHE A 379 -17.11 -21.15 9.64
C PHE A 379 -16.72 -22.53 10.20
N TYR A 380 -15.48 -22.99 9.97
CA TYR A 380 -15.02 -24.25 10.55
C TYR A 380 -14.89 -24.19 12.08
N LEU A 381 -14.39 -23.08 12.63
CA LEU A 381 -14.25 -22.92 14.08
C LEU A 381 -15.61 -22.82 14.78
N ILE A 382 -16.55 -22.05 14.24
CA ILE A 382 -17.92 -21.97 14.75
C ILE A 382 -18.62 -23.32 14.59
N GLY A 383 -18.50 -23.97 13.43
CA GLY A 383 -19.09 -25.28 13.18
C GLY A 383 -18.55 -26.37 14.11
N THR A 384 -17.24 -26.39 14.35
CA THR A 384 -16.62 -27.34 15.29
C THR A 384 -17.02 -27.06 16.73
N LEU A 385 -17.03 -25.80 17.19
CA LEU A 385 -17.51 -25.46 18.54
C LEU A 385 -18.99 -25.80 18.73
N ALA A 386 -19.83 -25.51 17.74
CA ALA A 386 -21.27 -25.78 17.77
C ALA A 386 -21.61 -27.27 17.77
N LEU A 387 -20.78 -28.13 17.18
CA LEU A 387 -20.95 -29.59 17.23
C LEU A 387 -20.29 -30.22 18.47
N PHE A 388 -19.12 -29.72 18.86
CA PHE A 388 -18.30 -30.33 19.90
C PHE A 388 -18.90 -30.08 21.29
N ILE A 389 -19.36 -28.87 21.60
CA ILE A 389 -19.91 -28.54 22.92
C ILE A 389 -21.18 -29.36 23.24
N PRO A 390 -22.19 -29.47 22.35
CA PRO A 390 -23.36 -30.31 22.60
C PRO A 390 -23.01 -31.80 22.69
N SER A 391 -22.06 -32.28 21.87
CA SER A 391 -21.63 -33.69 21.90
C SER A 391 -20.93 -34.04 23.21
N ALA A 392 -20.07 -33.14 23.71
CA ALA A 392 -19.41 -33.30 25.00
C ALA A 392 -20.40 -33.28 26.17
N LEU A 393 -21.41 -32.41 26.12
CA LEU A 393 -22.50 -32.38 27.09
C LEU A 393 -23.31 -33.68 27.08
N LEU A 394 -23.69 -34.19 25.91
CA LEU A 394 -24.39 -35.48 25.78
C LEU A 394 -23.55 -36.63 26.31
N ALA A 395 -22.26 -36.70 25.95
CA ALA A 395 -21.35 -37.73 26.44
C ALA A 395 -21.20 -37.67 27.98
N SER A 396 -21.10 -36.47 28.55
CA SER A 396 -21.06 -36.29 30.01
C SER A 396 -22.37 -36.73 30.68
N GLY A 397 -23.52 -36.43 30.08
CA GLY A 397 -24.83 -36.85 30.57
C GLY A 397 -25.00 -38.38 30.55
N VAL A 398 -24.56 -39.04 29.47
CA VAL A 398 -24.55 -40.51 29.36
C VAL A 398 -23.62 -41.12 30.41
N PHE A 399 -22.42 -40.56 30.58
CA PHE A 399 -21.46 -41.05 31.59
C PHE A 399 -22.00 -40.94 33.02
N ILE A 400 -22.63 -39.81 33.36
CA ILE A 400 -23.25 -39.60 34.68
C ILE A 400 -24.43 -40.56 34.88
N SER A 401 -25.27 -40.75 33.84
CA SER A 401 -26.39 -41.69 33.89
C SER A 401 -25.92 -43.14 34.12
N CYS A 402 -24.90 -43.59 33.39
CA CYS A 402 -24.34 -44.93 33.59
C CYS A 402 -23.71 -45.10 34.98
N ARG A 403 -23.06 -44.06 35.52
CA ARG A 403 -22.52 -44.08 36.90
C ARG A 403 -23.61 -44.16 37.96
N LEU A 404 -24.71 -43.42 37.79
CA LEU A 404 -25.85 -43.45 38.70
C LEU A 404 -26.56 -44.81 38.66
N TYR A 405 -26.74 -45.40 37.47
CA TYR A 405 -27.36 -46.72 37.32
C TYR A 405 -26.59 -47.81 38.07
N VAL A 406 -25.26 -47.81 38.02
CA VAL A 406 -24.40 -48.77 38.74
C VAL A 406 -24.45 -48.59 40.27
N VAL A 407 -24.79 -47.40 40.77
CA VAL A 407 -24.91 -47.14 42.22
C VAL A 407 -26.27 -47.57 42.78
N PHE A 408 -27.32 -47.59 41.95
CA PHE A 408 -28.66 -48.02 42.36
C PHE A 408 -28.94 -49.53 42.15
N ASP A 409 -28.09 -50.25 41.41
CA ASP A 409 -28.18 -51.70 41.16
C ASP A 409 -27.18 -52.52 42.02
N ALA A 410 -26.56 -51.92 43.03
CA ALA A 410 -25.77 -52.64 44.02
C ALA A 410 -26.71 -53.25 45.10
N PRO A 411 -26.75 -54.59 45.26
CA PRO A 411 -27.68 -55.28 46.17
C PRO A 411 -27.44 -55.03 47.66
#